data_AF-A0A1B9GRH8-F1
#
_entry.id   AF-A0A1B9GRH8-F1
#
_cell.length_a   1.000
_cell.length_b   1.000
_cell.length_c   1.000
_cell.angle_alpha   90.00
_cell.angle_beta   90.00
_cell.angle_gamma   90.00
#
_symmetry.space_group_name_H-M   'P 1'
#
loop_
_entity.id
_entity.type
_entity.pdbx_description
1 polymer ?
#
loop_
_entity_poly.entity_id
_entity_poly.type
_entity_poly.pdbx_seq_one_letter_code
_entity_poly.pdbx_strand_id
1 'polypeptide(L)' 'MGGGAHYPFPKEVWTPSGGWWSRPSNWATNTAICIVGISIATFGVWRLSANKEQRHIAPTRAIPSQRRLDASGYHSV' A
#
# COMPACT_ATOMS: atom_id res chain seq x y z
N MET A 1 4.21 11.45 -26.27
CA MET A 1 2.78 11.05 -26.34
C MET A 1 1.94 12.26 -25.93
N GLY A 2 1.39 13.02 -26.88
CA GLY A 2 0.53 14.18 -26.62
C GLY A 2 -0.92 13.83 -26.90
N GLY A 3 -1.79 13.94 -25.90
CA GLY A 3 -3.23 13.72 -26.06
C GLY A 3 -3.85 14.78 -26.97
N GLY A 4 -4.82 14.37 -27.79
CA GLY A 4 -5.52 15.26 -28.72
C GLY A 4 -6.17 16.46 -28.05
N ALA A 5 -6.53 17.46 -28.87
CA ALA A 5 -7.10 18.73 -28.41
C ALA A 5 -8.31 18.54 -27.49
N HIS A 6 -8.41 19.36 -26.45
CA HIS A 6 -9.57 19.38 -25.58
C HIS A 6 -10.79 19.92 -26.35
N TYR A 7 -11.94 19.27 -26.18
CA TYR A 7 -13.23 19.70 -26.74
C TYR A 7 -14.20 20.06 -25.60
N PRO A 8 -15.26 20.86 -25.87
CA PRO A 8 -16.25 21.21 -24.85
C PRO A 8 -16.91 19.96 -24.24
N PHE A 9 -17.09 19.96 -22.93
CA PHE A 9 -17.69 18.87 -22.16
C PHE A 9 -18.59 19.44 -21.04
N PRO A 10 -19.59 18.68 -20.57
CA PRO A 10 -20.44 19.12 -19.45
C PRO A 10 -19.65 19.09 -18.14
N LYS A 11 -19.62 20.21 -17.42
CA LYS A 11 -18.84 20.40 -16.18
C LYS A 11 -19.59 19.92 -14.92
N GLU A 12 -20.89 19.68 -15.06
CA GLU A 12 -21.80 19.29 -13.98
C GLU A 12 -21.78 17.77 -13.72
N VAL A 13 -21.24 16.99 -14.66
CA VAL A 13 -21.22 15.53 -14.55
C VAL A 13 -20.09 15.09 -13.61
N TRP A 14 -20.47 14.47 -12.50
CA TRP A 14 -19.54 13.87 -11.57
C TRP A 14 -19.49 12.35 -11.73
N THR A 15 -18.28 11.79 -11.74
CA THR A 15 -18.03 10.35 -11.73
C THR A 15 -16.90 10.02 -10.75
N PRO A 16 -16.91 8.82 -10.15
CA PRO A 16 -15.93 8.45 -9.12
C PRO A 16 -14.50 8.31 -9.67
N SER A 17 -14.34 7.97 -10.95
CA SER A 17 -13.04 7.83 -11.62
C SER A 17 -12.45 9.15 -12.13
N GLY A 18 -13.20 10.25 -12.02
CA GLY A 18 -12.91 11.51 -12.68
C GLY A 18 -13.54 11.62 -14.08
N GLY A 19 -13.59 12.85 -14.59
CA GLY A 19 -14.18 13.18 -15.89
C GLY A 19 -13.14 13.52 -16.97
N TRP A 20 -13.59 14.28 -17.96
CA TRP A 20 -12.78 14.71 -19.11
C TRP A 20 -11.52 15.50 -18.69
N TRP A 21 -10.35 15.03 -19.14
CA TRP A 21 -9.01 15.61 -18.88
C TRP A 21 -8.73 16.02 -17.44
N SER A 22 -9.20 15.20 -16.49
CA SER A 22 -9.06 15.44 -15.05
C SER A 22 -7.60 15.67 -14.65
N ARG A 23 -7.29 16.90 -14.20
CA ARG A 23 -6.00 17.31 -13.64
C ARG A 23 -6.22 18.20 -12.42
N PRO A 24 -6.60 17.62 -11.26
CA PRO A 24 -6.79 18.40 -10.04
C PRO A 24 -5.46 19.02 -9.61
N SER A 25 -5.49 20.25 -9.10
CA SER A 25 -4.30 20.96 -8.61
C SER A 25 -3.56 20.18 -7.50
N ASN A 26 -4.32 19.47 -6.66
CA ASN A 26 -3.81 18.74 -5.50
C ASN A 26 -3.57 17.25 -5.76
N TRP A 27 -3.34 16.84 -7.02
CA TRP A 27 -3.15 15.43 -7.38
C TRP A 27 -2.06 14.74 -6.53
N ALA A 28 -0.94 15.43 -6.29
CA ALA A 28 0.21 14.87 -5.57
C ALA A 28 -0.11 14.55 -4.11
N THR A 29 -0.72 15.50 -3.39
CA THR A 29 -1.11 15.31 -1.99
C THR A 29 -2.16 14.21 -1.86
N ASN A 30 -3.16 14.18 -2.75
CA ASN A 30 -4.19 13.13 -2.73
C ASN A 30 -3.58 11.74 -2.95
N THR A 31 -2.66 11.59 -3.91
CA THR A 31 -1.94 10.33 -4.13
C THR A 31 -1.08 9.95 -2.94
N ALA A 32 -0.39 10.92 -2.31
CA ALA A 32 0.42 10.66 -1.12
C ALA A 32 -0.42 10.11 0.03
N ILE A 33 -1.61 10.68 0.28
CA ILE A 33 -2.55 10.19 1.29
C ILE A 33 -2.98 8.74 0.99
N CYS A 34 -3.31 8.43 -0.27
CA CYS A 34 -3.66 7.07 -0.67
C CYS A 34 -2.52 6.07 -0.43
N ILE A 35 -1.29 6.42 -0.80
CA ILE A 35 -0.10 5.57 -0.60
C ILE A 35 0.14 5.35 0.90
N VAL A 36 0.02 6.39 1.72
CA VAL A 36 0.16 6.29 3.18
C VAL A 36 -0.92 5.38 3.77
N GLY A 37 -2.18 5.53 3.36
CA GLY A 37 -3.27 4.64 3.80
C GLY A 37 -3.02 3.17 3.44
N ILE A 38 -2.64 2.89 2.19
CA ILE A 38 -2.35 1.54 1.71
C ILE A 38 -1.17 0.92 2.46
N SER A 39 -0.10 1.70 2.68
CA SER A 39 1.10 1.20 3.35
C SER A 39 0.84 0.87 4.83
N ILE A 40 0.08 1.70 5.56
CA ILE A 40 -0.33 1.41 6.94
C ILE A 40 -1.18 0.13 7.00
N ALA A 41 -2.20 0.01 6.13
CA ALA A 41 -3.05 -1.17 6.08
C ALA A 41 -2.24 -2.44 5.78
N THR A 42 -1.38 -2.38 4.77
CA THR A 42 -0.51 -3.51 4.37
C THR A 42 0.44 -3.90 5.48
N PHE A 43 1.07 -2.93 6.16
CA PHE A 43 1.95 -3.20 7.29
C PHE A 43 1.21 -3.82 8.48
N GLY A 44 -0.01 -3.35 8.78
CA GLY A 44 -0.86 -3.93 9.81
C GLY A 44 -1.20 -5.39 9.53
N VAL A 45 -1.66 -5.68 8.30
CA VAL A 45 -1.94 -7.05 7.85
C VAL A 45 -0.68 -7.92 7.89
N TRP A 46 0.45 -7.42 7.42
CA TRP A 46 1.73 -8.14 7.47
C TRP A 46 2.14 -8.49 8.90
N ARG A 47 2.02 -7.55 9.85
CA ARG A 47 2.32 -7.80 11.27
C ARG A 47 1.38 -8.85 11.87
N LEU A 48 0.09 -8.77 11.57
CA LEU A 48 -0.89 -9.76 12.03
C LEU A 48 -0.60 -11.15 11.46
N SER A 49 -0.25 -11.21 10.18
CA SER A 49 0.14 -12.45 9.50
C SER A 49 1.39 -13.06 10.13
N ALA A 50 2.42 -12.24 10.39
CA ALA A 50 3.66 -12.69 11.02
C ALA A 50 3.43 -13.25 12.43
N ASN A 51 2.57 -12.62 13.23
CA ASN A 51 2.24 -13.10 14.58
C ASN A 51 1.44 -14.41 14.58
N LYS A 52 0.67 -14.68 13.52
CA LYS A 52 -0.13 -15.90 13.38
C LYS A 52 0.61 -17.02 12.65
N GLU A 53 1.83 -16.78 12.21
CA GLU A 53 2.62 -17.75 11.48
C GLU A 53 3.05 -18.90 12.41
N GLN A 54 2.48 -20.08 12.20
CA GLN A 54 2.84 -21.31 12.90
C GLN A 54 3.69 -22.19 11.96
N ARG A 55 4.80 -22.72 12.46
CA ARG A 55 5.67 -23.65 11.74
C ARG A 55 5.98 -24.86 12.60
N HIS A 56 5.79 -26.05 12.03
CA HIS A 56 6.12 -27.30 12.70
C HIS A 56 7.63 -27.61 12.68
N ILE A 57 8.40 -26.96 11.81
CA ILE A 57 9.84 -27.16 11.64
C ILE A 57 10.53 -25.80 11.64
N ALA A 58 11.67 -25.71 12.33
CA ALA A 58 12.48 -24.51 12.37
C ALA A 58 13.01 -24.12 10.96
N PRO A 59 13.10 -22.83 10.64
CA PRO A 59 13.51 -22.40 9.32
C PRO A 59 15.01 -22.55 9.09
N THR A 60 15.40 -22.99 7.89
CA THR A 60 16.80 -23.16 7.49
C THR A 60 17.42 -21.89 6.90
N ARG A 61 16.64 -20.83 6.66
CA ARG A 61 17.08 -19.54 6.11
C ARG A 61 16.36 -18.39 6.81
N ALA A 62 16.96 -17.20 6.81
CA ALA A 62 16.38 -16.02 7.45
C ALA A 62 15.06 -15.60 6.80
N ILE A 63 14.00 -15.50 7.59
CA ILE A 63 12.64 -15.18 7.12
C ILE A 63 12.25 -13.77 7.57
N PRO A 64 11.82 -12.88 6.66
CA PRO A 64 11.46 -11.51 6.99
C PRO A 64 10.39 -11.36 8.09
N SER A 65 9.46 -12.30 8.21
CA SER A 65 8.43 -12.30 9.26
C SER A 65 8.97 -12.63 10.66
N GLN A 66 10.15 -13.26 10.77
CA GLN A 66 10.76 -13.71 12.03
C GLN A 66 11.92 -12.84 12.52
N ARG A 67 12.52 -11.99 11.65
CA ARG A 67 13.59 -11.03 11.99
C ARG A 67 13.22 -9.96 13.03
N ARG A 68 11.99 -9.97 13.55
CA ARG A 68 11.55 -9.08 14.63
C ARG A 68 11.59 -9.78 16.00
N LEU A 69 11.64 -11.11 16.04
CA LEU A 69 11.64 -11.90 17.27
C LEU A 69 13.06 -12.32 17.71
N ASP A 70 14.02 -12.35 16.79
CA ASP A 70 15.43 -12.69 17.03
C ASP A 70 16.23 -11.58 17.72
N ALA A 71 15.87 -10.31 17.52
CA ALA A 71 16.50 -9.17 18.22
C ALA A 71 16.21 -9.12 19.74
N SER A 72 15.30 -9.96 20.24
CA SER A 72 14.91 -10.04 21.66
C SER A 72 15.78 -11.00 22.50
N GLY A 73 16.80 -11.65 21.92
CA GLY A 73 17.77 -12.45 22.68
C GLY A 73 17.23 -13.74 23.31
N TYR A 74 16.03 -14.19 22.95
CA TYR A 74 15.53 -15.50 23.40
C TYR A 74 15.97 -16.58 22.41
N HIS A 75 17.15 -17.15 22.68
CA HIS A 75 17.49 -18.49 22.24
C HIS A 75 16.44 -19.46 22.79
N SER A 76 15.62 -20.04 21.91
CA SER A 76 14.99 -21.32 22.23
C SER A 76 15.90 -22.41 21.69
N VAL A 77 16.24 -23.33 22.59
CA VAL A 77 16.99 -24.57 22.44
C VAL A 77 16.82 -25.27 21.09
#